data_AF-A0AAE0HA27-F1
#
_entry.id   AF-A0AAE0HA27-F1
#
_cell.length_a   1.000
_cell.length_b   1.000
_cell.length_c   1.000
_cell.angle_alpha   90.00
_cell.angle_beta   90.00
_cell.angle_gamma   90.00
#
_symmetry.space_group_name_H-M   'P 1'
#
loop_
_entity.id
_entity.type
_entity.pdbx_description
1 polymer ?
#
loop_
_entity_poly.entity_id
_entity_poly.type
_entity_poly.pdbx_seq_one_letter_code
_entity_poly.pdbx_strand_id
1 'polypeptide(L)'
;MALLIPFTVESAHQDSTTGLVLYRIRVPVPGTTNAHEGPTIRYLTASNPPEGASNRIPDDRGRNLSFDTVPTGDWNLGHLVTNSDGTKFVLASTEPSSLDKSVGLLDAGPTWHDTQFDLIHLLDAFYEQRKLQPDNTNNNNNNNNNNYTNIQCSGHVNAAVLPSPFNPNHISAQDKVIGIWAWQPPPTHGIANESHIYSLLQARDRDPGSVAAARFLGHITDNGTRVVGFLLEHVVGARSAGPGDVDKCRDALRRLHAVGVAYGGGLRRESFLVGTEPEGSVLLQGFGGAFETREEEVFVAELGGLGGVLAQVEEML
;
A
#
# COMPACT_ATOMS: atom_id res chain seq x y z
N MET A 1 10.46 -25.85 -27.29
CA MET A 1 9.26 -25.59 -26.48
C MET A 1 9.69 -24.77 -25.28
N ALA A 2 8.98 -23.67 -24.97
CA ALA A 2 9.24 -22.93 -23.74
C ALA A 2 8.92 -23.83 -22.54
N LEU A 3 9.79 -23.81 -21.51
CA LEU A 3 9.52 -24.51 -20.26
C LEU A 3 8.33 -23.81 -19.57
N LEU A 4 7.40 -24.59 -19.03
CA LEU A 4 6.27 -24.09 -18.25
C LEU A 4 6.57 -24.22 -16.76
N ILE A 5 6.16 -23.23 -15.97
CA ILE A 5 6.34 -23.19 -14.52
C ILE A 5 5.04 -22.85 -13.81
N PRO A 6 4.77 -23.45 -12.64
CA PRO A 6 3.57 -23.15 -11.87
C PRO A 6 3.60 -21.72 -11.35
N PHE A 7 2.44 -21.14 -11.07
CA PHE A 7 2.32 -19.85 -10.40
C PHE A 7 1.26 -19.90 -9.30
N THR A 8 1.26 -18.90 -8.42
CA THR A 8 0.17 -18.66 -7.47
C THR A 8 -0.47 -17.30 -7.74
N VAL A 9 -1.80 -17.21 -7.64
CA VAL A 9 -2.50 -15.92 -7.69
C VAL A 9 -2.36 -15.24 -6.32
N GLU A 10 -1.79 -14.05 -6.31
CA GLU A 10 -1.65 -13.24 -5.09
C GLU A 10 -2.91 -12.38 -4.88
N SER A 11 -3.42 -11.82 -5.98
CA SER A 11 -4.57 -10.93 -5.95
C SER A 11 -5.14 -10.75 -7.36
N ALA A 12 -6.38 -10.29 -7.43
CA ALA A 12 -7.03 -9.88 -8.66
C ALA A 12 -7.67 -8.50 -8.48
N HIS A 13 -7.71 -7.73 -9.57
CA HIS A 13 -8.38 -6.45 -9.67
C HIS A 13 -9.31 -6.49 -10.87
N GLN A 14 -10.47 -5.86 -10.74
CA GLN A 14 -11.39 -5.64 -11.84
C GLN A 14 -11.81 -4.17 -11.84
N ASP A 15 -11.48 -3.48 -12.93
CA ASP A 15 -11.89 -2.09 -13.13
C ASP A 15 -13.38 -2.08 -13.53
N SER A 16 -14.20 -1.42 -12.71
CA SER A 16 -15.64 -1.32 -12.93
C SER A 16 -16.02 -0.42 -14.11
N THR A 17 -15.13 0.47 -14.54
CA THR A 17 -15.33 1.41 -15.65
C THR A 17 -14.94 0.79 -16.98
N THR A 18 -13.77 0.17 -17.03
CA THR A 18 -13.21 -0.39 -18.29
C THR A 18 -13.53 -1.87 -18.47
N GLY A 19 -13.93 -2.58 -17.42
CA GLY A 19 -14.10 -4.04 -17.42
C GLY A 19 -12.77 -4.80 -17.36
N LEU A 20 -11.62 -4.10 -17.33
CA LEU A 20 -10.29 -4.68 -17.30
C LEU A 20 -10.13 -5.59 -16.08
N VAL A 21 -9.77 -6.85 -16.33
CA VAL A 21 -9.39 -7.81 -15.30
C VAL A 21 -7.87 -7.89 -15.27
N LEU A 22 -7.32 -7.85 -14.06
CA LEU A 22 -5.89 -7.91 -13.83
C LEU A 22 -5.59 -8.87 -12.69
N TYR A 23 -4.77 -9.88 -12.94
CA TYR A 23 -4.25 -10.78 -11.92
C TYR A 23 -2.81 -10.39 -11.61
N ARG A 24 -2.47 -10.30 -10.32
CA ARG A 24 -1.08 -10.28 -9.84
C ARG A 24 -0.72 -11.72 -9.47
N ILE A 25 0.25 -12.30 -10.17
CA ILE A 25 0.70 -13.67 -9.95
C ILE A 25 2.15 -13.69 -9.45
N ARG A 26 2.43 -14.65 -8.58
CA ARG A 26 3.77 -14.97 -8.11
C ARG A 26 4.30 -16.18 -8.86
N VAL A 27 5.48 -16.04 -9.42
CA VAL A 27 6.13 -17.04 -10.28
C VAL A 27 7.49 -17.41 -9.66
N PRO A 28 7.75 -18.70 -9.37
CA PRO A 28 9.02 -19.15 -8.83
C PRO A 28 10.13 -19.01 -9.88
N VAL A 29 11.36 -18.78 -9.43
CA VAL A 29 12.51 -18.71 -10.35
C VAL A 29 12.93 -20.13 -10.76
N PRO A 30 13.04 -20.45 -12.06
CA PRO A 30 13.44 -21.78 -12.51
C PRO A 30 14.93 -22.03 -12.25
N GLY A 31 15.27 -23.11 -11.53
CA GLY A 31 16.59 -23.74 -11.58
C GLY A 31 17.76 -22.98 -10.95
N THR A 32 17.52 -22.06 -10.01
CA THR A 32 18.60 -21.28 -9.39
C THR A 32 19.21 -21.99 -8.18
N THR A 33 20.53 -22.14 -8.21
CA THR A 33 21.37 -22.44 -7.04
C THR A 33 21.66 -21.20 -6.19
N ASN A 34 21.25 -20.01 -6.66
CA ASN A 34 21.41 -18.74 -5.96
C ASN A 34 20.21 -18.51 -5.04
N ALA A 35 20.44 -18.62 -3.74
CA ALA A 35 19.46 -18.37 -2.68
C ALA A 35 18.90 -16.92 -2.64
N HIS A 36 19.40 -16.02 -3.51
CA HIS A 36 18.97 -14.62 -3.61
C HIS A 36 17.98 -14.34 -4.75
N GLU A 37 17.74 -15.28 -5.67
CA GLU A 37 16.74 -15.11 -6.73
C GLU A 37 15.37 -15.58 -6.19
N GLY A 38 14.74 -14.68 -5.44
CA GLY A 38 13.39 -14.84 -4.90
C GLY A 38 12.31 -14.88 -6.01
N PRO A 39 11.08 -15.31 -5.67
CA PRO A 39 9.97 -15.32 -6.60
C PRO A 39 9.74 -13.96 -7.28
N THR A 40 9.25 -13.99 -8.52
CA THR A 40 8.96 -12.78 -9.31
C THR A 40 7.47 -12.55 -9.45
N ILE A 41 7.07 -11.28 -9.48
CA ILE A 41 5.70 -10.86 -9.74
C ILE A 41 5.50 -10.68 -11.24
N ARG A 42 4.41 -11.23 -11.75
CA ARG A 42 3.95 -10.99 -13.12
C ARG A 42 2.48 -10.64 -13.11
N TYR A 43 2.01 -10.08 -14.21
CA TYR A 43 0.62 -9.68 -14.34
C TYR A 43 -0.05 -10.43 -15.50
N LEU A 44 -1.31 -10.78 -15.32
CA LEU A 44 -2.16 -11.31 -16.40
C LEU A 44 -3.34 -10.38 -16.59
N THR A 45 -3.69 -10.05 -17.84
CA THR A 45 -4.75 -9.09 -18.13
C THR A 45 -5.76 -9.60 -19.14
N ALA A 46 -7.02 -9.21 -18.97
CA ALA A 46 -8.11 -9.45 -19.92
C ALA A 46 -9.00 -8.21 -20.02
N SER A 47 -9.55 -7.91 -21.19
CA SER A 47 -10.44 -6.74 -21.36
C SER A 47 -11.81 -6.91 -20.69
N ASN A 48 -12.28 -8.14 -20.48
CA ASN A 48 -13.57 -8.44 -19.86
C ASN A 48 -13.50 -9.75 -19.08
N PRO A 49 -14.28 -9.91 -18.00
CA PRO A 49 -14.44 -11.19 -17.31
C PRO A 49 -15.10 -12.26 -18.21
N PRO A 50 -14.89 -13.56 -17.94
CA PRO A 50 -15.55 -14.63 -18.68
C PRO A 50 -17.07 -14.62 -18.46
N GLU A 51 -17.82 -15.26 -19.36
CA GLU A 51 -19.27 -15.38 -19.23
C GLU A 51 -19.64 -16.13 -17.94
N GLY A 52 -20.61 -15.60 -17.20
CA GLY A 52 -21.04 -16.15 -15.91
C GLY A 52 -20.14 -15.82 -14.72
N ALA A 53 -19.01 -15.13 -14.92
CA ALA A 53 -18.23 -14.61 -13.82
C ALA A 53 -18.95 -13.43 -13.13
N SER A 54 -18.74 -13.29 -11.82
CA SER A 54 -19.27 -12.15 -11.08
C SER A 54 -18.53 -10.88 -11.50
N ASN A 55 -19.20 -9.97 -12.19
CA ASN A 55 -18.64 -8.66 -12.56
C ASN A 55 -18.38 -7.73 -11.36
N ARG A 56 -18.68 -8.19 -10.14
CA ARG A 56 -18.57 -7.37 -8.91
C ARG A 56 -17.45 -7.82 -7.98
N ILE A 57 -16.91 -9.03 -8.14
CA ILE A 57 -15.93 -9.59 -7.22
C ILE A 57 -14.74 -10.12 -8.03
N PRO A 58 -13.55 -9.53 -7.89
CA PRO A 58 -12.35 -10.06 -8.50
C PRO A 58 -12.10 -11.51 -8.06
N ASP A 59 -11.76 -12.37 -9.00
CA ASP A 59 -11.46 -13.79 -8.71
C ASP A 59 -10.02 -13.95 -8.21
N ASP A 60 -9.78 -13.53 -6.97
CA ASP A 60 -8.49 -13.63 -6.27
C ASP A 60 -7.93 -15.06 -6.14
N ARG A 61 -8.75 -16.08 -6.37
CA ARG A 61 -8.36 -17.50 -6.36
C ARG A 61 -8.00 -18.06 -7.73
N GLY A 62 -8.13 -17.29 -8.80
CA GLY A 62 -7.83 -17.74 -10.17
C GLY A 62 -8.72 -18.88 -10.69
N ARG A 63 -9.95 -19.04 -10.16
CA ARG A 63 -10.94 -20.03 -10.64
C ARG A 63 -11.34 -19.83 -12.10
N ASN A 64 -11.26 -18.59 -12.58
CA ASN A 64 -11.51 -18.19 -13.95
C ASN A 64 -10.34 -18.51 -14.88
N LEU A 65 -9.16 -18.88 -14.35
CA LEU A 65 -8.03 -19.33 -15.17
C LEU A 65 -8.18 -20.82 -15.49
N SER A 66 -8.00 -21.21 -16.75
CA SER A 66 -8.02 -22.63 -17.16
C SER A 66 -6.64 -23.30 -17.06
N PHE A 67 -5.66 -22.61 -16.50
CA PHE A 67 -4.26 -23.01 -16.45
C PHE A 67 -3.65 -22.57 -15.13
N ASP A 68 -2.63 -23.30 -14.69
CA ASP A 68 -1.89 -23.09 -13.44
C ASP A 68 -0.37 -22.95 -13.68
N THR A 69 0.04 -22.95 -14.96
CA THR A 69 1.42 -22.78 -15.39
C THR A 69 1.57 -21.71 -16.45
N VAL A 70 2.70 -21.00 -16.43
CA VAL A 70 3.04 -19.94 -17.40
C VAL A 70 4.40 -20.22 -18.04
N PRO A 71 4.67 -19.69 -19.25
CA PRO A 71 5.98 -19.85 -19.86
C PRO A 71 7.07 -19.18 -19.03
N THR A 72 8.21 -19.85 -18.93
CA THR A 72 9.47 -19.23 -18.50
C THR A 72 9.90 -18.13 -19.47
N GLY A 73 10.79 -17.25 -18.99
CA GLY A 73 11.40 -16.20 -19.81
C GLY A 73 11.18 -14.81 -19.24
N ASP A 74 11.62 -13.82 -20.02
CA ASP A 74 11.58 -12.41 -19.67
C ASP A 74 10.27 -11.79 -20.18
N TRP A 75 9.28 -11.73 -19.29
CA TRP A 75 8.00 -11.07 -19.53
C TRP A 75 7.39 -10.68 -18.19
N ASN A 76 6.64 -9.59 -18.18
CA ASN A 76 5.94 -9.10 -16.99
C ASN A 76 4.44 -8.99 -17.21
N LEU A 77 3.96 -9.09 -18.45
CA LEU A 77 2.54 -9.11 -18.79
C LEU A 77 2.16 -10.31 -19.66
N GLY A 78 1.09 -11.00 -19.27
CA GLY A 78 0.40 -12.02 -20.06
C GLY A 78 -0.98 -11.55 -20.46
N HIS A 79 -1.35 -11.72 -21.73
CA HIS A 79 -2.68 -11.40 -22.25
C HIS A 79 -3.56 -12.64 -22.24
N LEU A 80 -4.74 -12.48 -21.65
CA LEU A 80 -5.74 -13.53 -21.52
C LEU A 80 -6.85 -13.34 -22.54
N VAL A 81 -7.34 -14.46 -23.08
CA VAL A 81 -8.56 -14.51 -23.88
C VAL A 81 -9.50 -15.55 -23.30
N THR A 82 -10.79 -15.43 -23.57
CA THR A 82 -11.74 -16.47 -23.20
C THR A 82 -11.51 -17.71 -24.06
N ASN A 83 -11.63 -18.89 -23.45
CA ASN A 83 -11.65 -20.16 -24.17
C ASN A 83 -12.91 -20.28 -25.06
N SER A 84 -13.01 -21.38 -25.81
CA SER A 84 -14.07 -21.58 -26.81
C SER A 84 -15.49 -21.62 -26.22
N ASP A 85 -15.65 -22.01 -24.96
CA ASP A 85 -16.95 -22.03 -24.27
C ASP A 85 -17.27 -20.72 -23.54
N GLY A 86 -16.34 -19.75 -23.53
CA GLY A 86 -16.52 -18.44 -22.90
C GLY A 86 -16.40 -18.43 -21.37
N THR A 87 -16.21 -19.58 -20.72
CA THR A 87 -16.31 -19.70 -19.25
C THR A 87 -15.01 -19.46 -18.50
N LYS A 88 -13.85 -19.58 -19.18
CA LYS A 88 -12.52 -19.42 -18.56
C LYS A 88 -11.54 -18.67 -19.44
N PHE A 89 -10.53 -18.10 -18.81
CA PHE A 89 -9.39 -17.51 -19.45
C PHE A 89 -8.30 -18.54 -19.79
N VAL A 90 -7.75 -18.40 -20.98
CA VAL A 90 -6.51 -19.04 -21.43
C VAL A 90 -5.45 -17.98 -21.69
N LEU A 91 -4.18 -18.32 -21.48
CA LEU A 91 -3.06 -17.45 -21.83
C LEU A 91 -2.88 -17.42 -23.35
N ALA A 92 -3.05 -16.24 -23.96
CA ALA A 92 -2.92 -16.05 -25.39
C ALA A 92 -1.49 -15.67 -25.80
N SER A 93 -0.88 -14.73 -25.07
CA SER A 93 0.46 -14.23 -25.36
C SER A 93 1.13 -13.68 -24.09
N THR A 94 2.45 -13.49 -24.15
CA THR A 94 3.22 -12.78 -23.14
C THR A 94 4.10 -11.74 -23.81
N GLU A 95 4.44 -10.68 -23.09
CA GLU A 95 5.31 -9.63 -23.58
C GLU A 95 6.16 -9.00 -22.46
N PRO A 96 7.40 -8.58 -22.78
CA PRO A 96 8.14 -7.64 -21.97
C PRO A 96 7.56 -6.24 -22.22
N SER A 97 6.66 -5.79 -21.36
CA SER A 97 5.90 -4.56 -21.57
C SER A 97 6.20 -3.52 -20.51
N SER A 98 6.07 -2.25 -20.88
CA SER A 98 5.99 -1.15 -19.92
C SER A 98 4.55 -1.17 -19.38
N LEU A 99 4.39 -1.67 -18.15
CA LEU A 99 3.08 -1.96 -17.55
C LEU A 99 2.17 -0.73 -17.44
N ASP A 100 2.77 0.46 -17.36
CA ASP A 100 2.09 1.75 -17.38
C ASP A 100 1.31 1.97 -18.68
N LYS A 101 1.89 1.62 -19.84
CA LYS A 101 1.30 1.87 -21.16
C LYS A 101 0.23 0.87 -21.57
N SER A 102 0.34 -0.38 -21.12
CA SER A 102 -0.55 -1.45 -21.59
C SER A 102 -1.79 -1.65 -20.72
N VAL A 103 -1.66 -1.55 -19.40
CA VAL A 103 -2.72 -1.90 -18.44
C VAL A 103 -2.93 -0.85 -17.36
N GLY A 104 -2.34 0.35 -17.52
CA GLY A 104 -2.50 1.46 -16.57
C GLY A 104 -1.83 1.19 -15.22
N LEU A 105 -0.93 0.22 -15.13
CA LEU A 105 -0.16 -0.07 -13.93
C LEU A 105 0.94 0.98 -13.76
N LEU A 106 0.52 2.16 -13.32
CA LEU A 106 1.41 3.30 -13.13
C LEU A 106 2.43 3.03 -12.02
N ASP A 107 3.61 3.61 -12.19
CA ASP A 107 4.59 3.74 -11.12
C ASP A 107 4.13 4.84 -10.15
N ALA A 108 4.43 4.70 -8.86
CA ALA A 108 4.10 5.71 -7.86
C ALA A 108 5.05 6.93 -7.89
N GLY A 109 5.68 7.20 -9.03
CA GLY A 109 6.56 8.35 -9.24
C GLY A 109 8.04 8.05 -8.95
N PRO A 110 8.91 9.06 -9.11
CA PRO A 110 10.35 8.87 -8.95
C PRO A 110 10.72 8.57 -7.49
N THR A 111 11.71 7.71 -7.32
CA THR A 111 12.30 7.46 -6.00
C THR A 111 13.14 8.65 -5.58
N TRP A 112 12.79 9.28 -4.46
CA TRP A 112 13.56 10.37 -3.85
C TRP A 112 14.35 9.92 -2.61
N HIS A 113 14.13 8.69 -2.15
CA HIS A 113 14.82 8.08 -1.01
C HIS A 113 15.70 6.95 -1.51
N ASP A 114 16.92 6.83 -1.00
CA ASP A 114 17.95 5.88 -1.48
C ASP A 114 17.66 4.41 -1.15
N THR A 115 16.59 4.15 -0.40
CA THR A 115 16.25 2.82 0.12
C THR A 115 14.99 2.32 -0.54
N GLN A 116 15.03 1.09 -1.03
CA GLN A 116 13.92 0.42 -1.68
C GLN A 116 13.80 -1.02 -1.17
N PHE A 117 12.57 -1.52 -1.06
CA PHE A 117 12.27 -2.86 -0.58
C PHE A 117 11.31 -3.57 -1.51
N ASP A 118 11.60 -4.82 -1.86
CA ASP A 118 10.67 -5.61 -2.63
C ASP A 118 9.46 -6.02 -1.78
N LEU A 119 8.26 -5.74 -2.28
CA LEU A 119 7.01 -6.08 -1.61
C LEU A 119 6.92 -7.58 -1.31
N ILE A 120 7.43 -8.45 -2.20
CA ILE A 120 7.35 -9.89 -2.00
C ILE A 120 8.17 -10.33 -0.78
N HIS A 121 9.35 -9.77 -0.60
CA HIS A 121 10.22 -10.08 0.53
C HIS A 121 9.64 -9.56 1.84
N LEU A 122 9.03 -8.37 1.82
CA LEU A 122 8.33 -7.81 2.98
C LEU A 122 7.16 -8.70 3.42
N LEU A 123 6.33 -9.14 2.46
CA LEU A 123 5.19 -10.00 2.74
C LEU A 123 5.62 -11.40 3.19
N ASP A 124 6.65 -11.97 2.59
CA ASP A 124 7.16 -13.29 3.00
C ASP A 124 7.70 -13.25 4.43
N ALA A 125 8.48 -12.24 4.80
CA ALA A 125 8.95 -12.04 6.17
C ALA A 125 7.77 -11.91 7.16
N PHE A 126 6.74 -11.15 6.77
CA PHE A 126 5.52 -10.98 7.56
C PHE A 126 4.77 -12.31 7.79
N TYR A 127 4.59 -13.12 6.74
CA TYR A 127 3.89 -14.40 6.84
C TYR A 127 4.70 -15.45 7.60
N GLU A 128 6.02 -15.51 7.43
CA GLU A 128 6.88 -16.41 8.20
C GLU A 128 6.86 -16.09 9.69
N GLN A 129 6.92 -14.81 10.06
CA GLN A 129 6.79 -14.41 11.47
C GLN A 129 5.44 -14.83 12.07
N ARG A 130 4.35 -14.74 11.30
CA ARG A 130 3.02 -15.22 11.75
C ARG A 130 2.98 -16.72 11.97
N LYS A 131 3.61 -17.52 11.10
CA LYS A 131 3.68 -18.99 11.29
C LYS A 131 4.40 -19.38 12.58
N LEU A 132 5.42 -18.61 12.97
CA LEU A 132 6.20 -18.85 14.18
C LEU A 132 5.50 -18.41 15.48
N GLN A 133 4.39 -17.69 15.38
CA GLN A 133 3.53 -17.32 16.51
C GLN A 133 2.21 -18.08 16.43
N PRO A 134 2.18 -19.41 16.69
CA PRO A 134 0.92 -20.13 16.76
C PRO A 134 0.08 -19.50 17.89
N ASP A 135 -1.13 -19.06 17.54
CA ASP A 135 -2.11 -18.50 18.48
C ASP A 135 -2.22 -19.41 19.71
N ASN A 136 -1.64 -18.98 20.83
CA ASN A 136 -1.77 -19.68 22.11
C ASN A 136 -3.05 -19.23 22.85
N THR A 137 -4.06 -18.80 22.10
CA THR A 137 -5.38 -18.45 22.61
C THR A 137 -6.42 -19.38 22.03
N ASN A 138 -6.78 -20.39 22.83
CA ASN A 138 -8.12 -21.00 22.86
C ASN A 138 -9.17 -19.93 23.20
N ASN A 139 -9.35 -18.93 22.33
CA ASN A 139 -10.50 -18.05 22.37
C ASN A 139 -11.18 -18.14 21.00
N ASN A 140 -12.39 -18.67 21.02
CA ASN A 140 -13.38 -18.69 19.94
C ASN A 140 -13.83 -17.27 19.50
N ASN A 141 -12.91 -16.31 19.43
CA ASN A 141 -13.17 -15.02 18.81
C ASN A 141 -12.38 -14.98 17.49
N ASN A 142 -13.13 -15.12 16.40
CA ASN A 142 -12.73 -14.84 15.03
C ASN A 142 -12.11 -13.43 14.90
N ASN A 143 -10.87 -13.22 15.36
CA ASN A 143 -10.12 -11.99 15.15
C ASN A 143 -9.07 -12.20 14.06
N ASN A 144 -9.53 -12.55 12.86
CA ASN A 144 -8.80 -12.35 11.60
C ASN A 144 -8.59 -10.84 11.27
N ASN A 145 -8.85 -9.93 12.21
CA ASN A 145 -8.89 -8.48 12.03
C ASN A 145 -7.66 -7.73 12.57
N ASN A 146 -6.62 -8.40 13.08
CA ASN A 146 -5.44 -7.72 13.64
C ASN A 146 -4.56 -6.95 12.61
N ASN A 147 -4.88 -6.98 11.31
CA ASN A 147 -4.26 -6.08 10.32
C ASN A 147 -4.92 -4.68 10.28
N TYR A 148 -6.13 -4.53 10.82
CA TYR A 148 -6.91 -3.28 10.80
C TYR A 148 -6.86 -2.51 12.14
N THR A 149 -6.12 -2.97 13.14
CA THR A 149 -6.15 -2.36 14.49
C THR A 149 -5.12 -1.27 14.71
N ASN A 150 -4.12 -1.13 13.82
CA ASN A 150 -3.19 -0.01 13.92
C ASN A 150 -3.73 1.19 13.14
N ILE A 151 -3.89 2.30 13.86
CA ILE A 151 -4.36 3.57 13.29
C ILE A 151 -3.52 4.07 12.12
N GLN A 152 -2.23 3.71 12.04
CA GLN A 152 -1.39 4.12 10.92
C GLN A 152 -1.73 3.43 9.60
N CYS A 153 -2.52 2.35 9.65
CA CYS A 153 -3.03 1.70 8.45
C CYS A 153 -4.38 2.29 8.00
N SER A 154 -5.01 3.15 8.81
CA SER A 154 -6.36 3.66 8.56
C SER A 154 -6.42 4.53 7.31
N GLY A 155 -7.39 4.25 6.44
CA GLY A 155 -7.62 5.04 5.22
C GLY A 155 -6.77 4.63 4.01
N HIS A 156 -5.91 3.62 4.14
CA HIS A 156 -5.16 3.04 3.02
C HIS A 156 -5.81 1.75 2.51
N VAL A 157 -5.77 1.52 1.18
CA VAL A 157 -6.33 0.30 0.57
C VAL A 157 -5.54 -0.94 0.98
N ASN A 158 -4.20 -0.86 0.95
CA ASN A 158 -3.35 -1.87 1.56
C ASN A 158 -2.36 -1.19 2.47
N ALA A 159 -2.43 -1.54 3.75
CA ALA A 159 -1.42 -1.18 4.73
C ALA A 159 -1.32 -2.27 5.79
N ALA A 160 -0.13 -2.44 6.35
CA ALA A 160 0.11 -3.41 7.41
C ALA A 160 1.28 -2.97 8.30
N VAL A 161 1.25 -3.45 9.55
CA VAL A 161 2.41 -3.40 10.43
C VAL A 161 3.32 -4.57 10.05
N LEU A 162 4.49 -4.27 9.53
CA LEU A 162 5.45 -5.22 9.00
C LEU A 162 6.65 -5.37 9.93
N PRO A 163 7.37 -6.51 9.89
CA PRO A 163 8.67 -6.63 10.52
C PRO A 163 9.65 -5.63 9.90
N SER A 164 10.53 -5.03 10.70
CA SER A 164 11.53 -4.10 10.20
C SER A 164 12.54 -4.80 9.27
N PRO A 165 12.67 -4.37 7.99
CA PRO A 165 13.63 -4.97 7.06
C PRO A 165 15.08 -4.52 7.34
N PHE A 166 15.28 -3.54 8.23
CA PHE A 166 16.59 -2.98 8.53
C PHE A 166 17.44 -3.82 9.49
N ASN A 167 16.82 -4.80 10.18
CA ASN A 167 17.51 -5.64 11.16
C ASN A 167 17.06 -7.11 11.05
N PRO A 168 17.39 -7.80 9.96
CA PRO A 168 16.90 -9.17 9.68
C PRO A 168 17.34 -10.20 10.72
N ASN A 169 18.41 -9.93 11.47
CA ASN A 169 18.94 -10.82 12.51
C ASN A 169 18.34 -10.55 13.90
N HIS A 170 17.53 -9.51 14.06
CA HIS A 170 16.96 -9.11 15.34
C HIS A 170 15.42 -9.09 15.22
N ILE A 171 14.81 -10.28 15.32
CA ILE A 171 13.36 -10.46 15.38
C ILE A 171 12.89 -10.07 16.79
N SER A 172 13.11 -8.81 17.18
CA SER A 172 12.43 -8.24 18.34
C SER A 172 10.99 -7.96 17.94
N ALA A 173 10.03 -8.35 18.78
CA ALA A 173 8.62 -8.02 18.59
C ALA A 173 8.32 -6.50 18.53
N GLN A 174 9.34 -5.66 18.80
CA GLN A 174 9.26 -4.20 18.86
C GLN A 174 9.77 -3.48 17.61
N ASP A 175 10.56 -4.13 16.74
CA ASP A 175 11.12 -3.48 15.54
C ASP A 175 10.15 -3.64 14.37
N LYS A 176 9.16 -2.74 14.32
CA LYS A 176 8.07 -2.75 13.35
C LYS A 176 8.11 -1.50 12.48
N VAL A 177 7.57 -1.62 11.27
CA VAL A 177 7.38 -0.52 10.33
C VAL A 177 5.95 -0.57 9.80
N ILE A 178 5.47 0.54 9.26
CA ILE A 178 4.19 0.58 8.55
C ILE A 178 4.49 0.50 7.07
N GLY A 179 3.98 -0.54 6.39
CA GLY A 179 3.98 -0.60 4.95
C GLY A 179 2.66 -0.13 4.39
N ILE A 180 2.70 0.75 3.39
CA ILE A 180 1.53 1.24 2.66
C ILE A 180 1.80 1.01 1.17
N TRP A 181 0.87 0.34 0.47
CA TRP A 181 1.06 0.05 -0.94
C TRP A 181 -0.26 -0.03 -1.73
N ALA A 182 -0.17 0.25 -3.02
CA ALA A 182 -1.23 0.03 -3.98
C ALA A 182 -0.65 -0.34 -5.33
N TRP A 183 -0.84 -1.60 -5.71
CA TRP A 183 -0.43 -2.11 -7.01
C TRP A 183 -1.49 -1.85 -8.10
N GLN A 184 -2.74 -1.55 -7.72
CA GLN A 184 -3.91 -1.48 -8.61
C GLN A 184 -4.12 -0.09 -9.26
N PRO A 185 -4.58 0.00 -10.53
CA PRO A 185 -4.76 1.25 -11.30
C PRO A 185 -5.98 2.14 -10.97
N PRO A 186 -6.48 2.28 -9.73
CA PRO A 186 -6.82 3.67 -9.32
C PRO A 186 -6.07 4.27 -8.10
N PRO A 187 -5.83 3.52 -7.00
CA PRO A 187 -5.24 4.10 -5.78
C PRO A 187 -3.77 4.52 -5.89
N THR A 188 -3.03 4.10 -6.93
CA THR A 188 -1.60 4.45 -7.08
C THR A 188 -1.36 5.96 -7.17
N HIS A 189 -2.34 6.76 -7.63
CA HIS A 189 -2.25 8.23 -7.58
C HIS A 189 -2.11 8.77 -6.15
N GLY A 190 -2.78 8.15 -5.19
CA GLY A 190 -2.66 8.52 -3.77
C GLY A 190 -1.27 8.19 -3.21
N ILE A 191 -0.69 7.05 -3.59
CA ILE A 191 0.66 6.66 -3.15
C ILE A 191 1.72 7.63 -3.68
N ALA A 192 1.64 7.98 -4.96
CA ALA A 192 2.61 8.89 -5.58
C ALA A 192 2.57 10.27 -4.94
N ASN A 193 1.36 10.80 -4.75
CA ASN A 193 1.16 12.10 -4.14
C ASN A 193 1.61 12.10 -2.66
N GLU A 194 1.23 11.09 -1.88
CA GLU A 194 1.64 10.98 -0.48
C GLU A 194 3.16 10.87 -0.34
N SER A 195 3.81 10.05 -1.16
CA SER A 195 5.27 9.93 -1.21
C SER A 195 5.94 11.28 -1.54
N HIS A 196 5.37 12.04 -2.47
CA HIS A 196 5.84 13.39 -2.79
C HIS A 196 5.73 14.34 -1.59
N ILE A 197 4.59 14.36 -0.90
CA ILE A 197 4.41 15.20 0.30
C ILE A 197 5.41 14.82 1.41
N TYR A 198 5.67 13.53 1.62
CA TYR A 198 6.74 13.10 2.53
C TYR A 198 8.12 13.64 2.14
N SER A 199 8.43 13.71 0.85
CA SER A 199 9.71 14.29 0.38
C SER A 199 9.84 15.77 0.75
N LEU A 200 8.75 16.54 0.66
CA LEU A 200 8.72 17.96 1.00
C LEU A 200 8.90 18.19 2.50
N LEU A 201 8.25 17.34 3.31
CA LEU A 201 8.35 17.38 4.77
C LEU A 201 9.77 17.05 5.22
N GLN A 202 10.33 15.93 4.74
CA GLN A 202 11.66 15.48 5.14
C GLN A 202 12.80 16.35 4.65
N ALA A 203 12.65 17.02 3.50
CA ALA A 203 13.61 18.02 3.05
C ALA A 203 13.82 19.15 4.08
N ARG A 204 12.86 19.35 5.00
CA ARG A 204 12.86 20.39 6.04
C ARG A 204 13.10 19.85 7.45
N ASP A 205 13.28 18.54 7.64
CA ASP A 205 13.54 17.89 8.94
C ASP A 205 14.81 18.40 9.68
N ARG A 206 15.65 19.20 9.02
CA ARG A 206 16.80 19.87 9.64
C ARG A 206 16.41 20.94 10.66
N ASP A 207 15.17 21.40 10.65
CA ASP A 207 14.64 22.38 11.59
C ASP A 207 13.96 21.67 12.79
N PRO A 208 14.45 21.81 14.03
CA PRO A 208 13.82 21.21 15.20
C PRO A 208 12.36 21.68 15.34
N GLY A 209 11.42 20.73 15.31
CA GLY A 209 9.98 21.01 15.41
C GLY A 209 9.25 21.18 14.06
N SER A 210 9.92 20.93 12.93
CA SER A 210 9.34 20.98 11.57
C SER A 210 8.55 19.75 11.17
N VAL A 211 8.88 18.58 11.73
CA VAL A 211 8.33 17.31 11.25
C VAL A 211 6.91 17.13 11.78
N ALA A 212 5.95 17.27 10.88
CA ALA A 212 4.55 17.05 11.17
C ALA A 212 4.10 15.62 10.85
N ALA A 213 5.00 14.66 10.56
CA ALA A 213 4.63 13.34 10.08
C ALA A 213 5.60 12.23 10.55
N ALA A 214 5.14 10.98 10.47
CA ALA A 214 6.00 9.81 10.69
C ALA A 214 7.14 9.77 9.67
N ARG A 215 8.34 9.37 10.10
CA ARG A 215 9.52 9.27 9.23
C ARG A 215 9.31 8.25 8.10
N PHE A 216 9.45 8.70 6.87
CA PHE A 216 9.62 7.87 5.68
C PHE A 216 10.93 7.09 5.73
N LEU A 217 10.89 5.80 5.41
CA LEU A 217 12.01 4.87 5.55
C LEU A 217 12.53 4.33 4.22
N GLY A 218 11.71 4.35 3.17
CA GLY A 218 12.06 3.83 1.86
C GLY A 218 10.83 3.50 1.02
N HIS A 219 11.08 3.30 -0.28
CA HIS A 219 10.04 2.93 -1.24
C HIS A 219 9.79 1.42 -1.23
N ILE A 220 8.57 1.01 -1.56
CA ILE A 220 8.20 -0.39 -1.79
C ILE A 220 8.08 -0.59 -3.30
N THR A 221 8.71 -1.64 -3.82
CA THR A 221 8.73 -1.97 -5.24
C THR A 221 8.15 -3.35 -5.54
N ASP A 222 7.58 -3.53 -6.73
CA ASP A 222 7.41 -4.86 -7.34
C ASP A 222 8.66 -5.18 -8.20
N ASN A 223 9.27 -6.34 -7.97
CA ASN A 223 10.48 -6.82 -8.67
C ASN A 223 11.66 -5.82 -8.65
N GLY A 224 11.83 -5.08 -7.55
CA GLY A 224 12.89 -4.07 -7.42
C GLY A 224 12.86 -2.91 -8.43
N THR A 225 11.78 -2.72 -9.19
CA THR A 225 11.75 -1.76 -10.32
C THR A 225 10.60 -0.78 -10.24
N ARG A 226 9.35 -1.26 -10.21
CA ARG A 226 8.16 -0.39 -10.18
C ARG A 226 7.84 -0.02 -8.74
N VAL A 227 7.79 1.27 -8.39
CA VAL A 227 7.34 1.70 -7.06
C VAL A 227 5.83 1.52 -6.94
N VAL A 228 5.42 0.83 -5.89
CA VAL A 228 4.02 0.52 -5.59
C VAL A 228 3.61 0.98 -4.19
N GLY A 229 4.53 1.54 -3.40
CA GLY A 229 4.27 1.90 -2.02
C GLY A 229 5.47 2.51 -1.32
N PHE A 230 5.40 2.60 0.00
CA PHE A 230 6.48 3.08 0.86
C PHE A 230 6.37 2.53 2.29
N LEU A 231 7.47 2.64 3.03
CA LEU A 231 7.58 2.31 4.45
C LEU A 231 7.65 3.58 5.29
N LEU A 232 6.92 3.60 6.40
CA LEU A 232 6.99 4.61 7.46
C LEU A 232 7.44 3.99 8.78
N GLU A 233 7.97 4.81 9.68
CA GLU A 233 8.17 4.41 11.06
C GLU A 233 6.86 4.03 11.75
N HIS A 234 6.91 3.00 12.59
CA HIS A 234 5.80 2.64 13.45
C HIS A 234 5.82 3.51 14.72
N VAL A 235 4.79 4.34 14.86
CA VAL A 235 4.54 5.17 16.05
C VAL A 235 3.84 4.33 17.10
N VAL A 236 4.63 3.79 18.03
CA VAL A 236 4.13 2.92 19.10
C VAL A 236 3.19 3.67 20.04
N GLY A 237 2.04 3.07 20.35
CA GLY A 237 1.07 3.64 21.29
C GLY A 237 0.25 4.82 20.75
N ALA A 238 0.37 5.15 19.46
CA ALA A 238 -0.41 6.22 18.85
C ALA A 238 -1.92 5.94 18.92
N ARG A 239 -2.71 7.00 19.13
CA ARG A 239 -4.17 6.99 19.08
C ARG A 239 -4.71 8.06 18.15
N SER A 240 -5.98 7.95 17.76
CA SER A 240 -6.66 9.02 17.02
C SER A 240 -6.80 10.25 17.90
N ALA A 241 -6.72 11.43 17.29
CA ALA A 241 -7.05 12.66 17.98
C ALA A 241 -8.52 12.69 18.39
N GLY A 242 -8.80 13.39 19.49
CA GLY A 242 -10.16 13.73 19.91
C GLY A 242 -10.33 15.21 20.20
N PRO A 243 -11.51 15.63 20.69
CA PRO A 243 -11.80 17.03 20.93
C PRO A 243 -10.80 17.72 21.86
N GLY A 244 -10.21 16.99 22.81
CA GLY A 244 -9.19 17.51 23.73
C GLY A 244 -7.82 17.79 23.09
N ASP A 245 -7.57 17.33 21.86
CA ASP A 245 -6.29 17.50 21.15
C ASP A 245 -6.32 18.67 20.16
N VAL A 246 -7.40 19.46 20.12
CA VAL A 246 -7.64 20.47 19.07
C VAL A 246 -6.49 21.45 18.88
N ASP A 247 -5.90 21.96 19.96
CA ASP A 247 -4.81 22.93 19.85
C ASP A 247 -3.54 22.27 19.29
N LYS A 248 -3.24 21.04 19.70
CA LYS A 248 -2.07 20.29 19.20
C LYS A 248 -2.24 19.88 17.73
N CYS A 249 -3.46 19.49 17.34
CA CYS A 249 -3.80 19.20 15.95
C CYS A 249 -3.73 20.47 15.08
N ARG A 250 -4.16 21.61 15.62
CA ARG A 250 -4.05 22.92 14.95
C ARG A 250 -2.59 23.28 14.71
N ASP A 251 -1.73 23.07 15.70
CA ASP A 251 -0.30 23.33 15.56
C ASP A 251 0.38 22.37 14.56
N ALA A 252 -0.04 21.10 14.52
CA ALA A 252 0.41 20.17 13.49
C ALA A 252 0.03 20.62 12.07
N LEU A 253 -1.21 21.07 11.85
CA LEU A 253 -1.64 21.62 10.57
C LEU A 253 -0.90 22.91 10.20
N ARG A 254 -0.67 23.81 11.15
CA ARG A 254 0.12 25.03 10.90
C ARG A 254 1.55 24.71 10.43
N ARG A 255 2.17 23.66 10.96
CA ARG A 255 3.48 23.18 10.48
C ARG A 255 3.42 22.68 9.05
N LEU A 256 2.36 21.95 8.69
CA LEU A 256 2.11 21.53 7.30
C LEU A 256 1.90 22.76 6.38
N HIS A 257 1.09 23.73 6.79
CA HIS A 257 0.85 24.96 6.03
C HIS A 257 2.11 25.80 5.85
N ALA A 258 2.99 25.84 6.86
CA ALA A 258 4.28 26.55 6.79
C ALA A 258 5.24 25.99 5.73
N VAL A 259 5.06 24.73 5.30
CA VAL A 259 5.81 24.16 4.18
C VAL A 259 5.13 24.37 2.83
N GLY A 260 3.96 25.03 2.81
CA GLY A 260 3.18 25.31 1.59
C GLY A 260 2.31 24.14 1.15
N VAL A 261 1.88 23.28 2.08
CA VAL A 261 1.03 22.11 1.79
C VAL A 261 -0.30 22.26 2.52
N ALA A 262 -1.41 22.05 1.81
CA ALA A 262 -2.74 21.85 2.38
C ALA A 262 -3.00 20.35 2.53
N TYR A 263 -3.70 19.93 3.58
CA TYR A 263 -4.08 18.51 3.75
C TYR A 263 -5.17 18.08 2.75
N GLY A 264 -6.03 19.02 2.37
CA GLY A 264 -7.19 18.83 1.50
C GLY A 264 -8.47 18.41 2.24
N GLY A 265 -9.53 18.14 1.47
CA GLY A 265 -10.87 17.84 2.00
C GLY A 265 -11.03 16.47 2.69
N GLY A 266 -9.94 15.73 2.90
CA GLY A 266 -9.94 14.38 3.45
C GLY A 266 -9.60 14.29 4.94
N LEU A 267 -9.52 15.42 5.66
CA LEU A 267 -9.12 15.45 7.06
C LEU A 267 -10.11 14.69 7.96
N ARG A 268 -9.62 13.68 8.67
CA ARG A 268 -10.37 12.89 9.65
C ARG A 268 -9.62 12.80 10.98
N ARG A 269 -10.22 12.21 12.00
CA ARG A 269 -9.57 12.04 13.31
C ARG A 269 -8.34 11.14 13.23
N GLU A 270 -8.40 10.15 12.35
CA GLU A 270 -7.33 9.18 12.09
C GLU A 270 -6.17 9.80 11.32
N SER A 271 -6.38 10.95 10.67
CA SER A 271 -5.30 11.74 10.05
C SER A 271 -4.29 12.24 11.09
N PHE A 272 -4.68 12.32 12.37
CA PHE A 272 -3.87 12.80 13.47
C PHE A 272 -3.50 11.66 14.42
N LEU A 273 -2.22 11.34 14.42
CA LEU A 273 -1.59 10.39 15.33
C LEU A 273 -1.14 11.14 16.58
N VAL A 274 -1.84 10.93 17.69
CA VAL A 274 -1.40 11.45 18.98
C VAL A 274 -0.42 10.46 19.59
N GLY A 275 0.86 10.82 19.58
CA GLY A 275 1.97 10.02 20.09
C GLY A 275 2.10 10.06 21.62
N THR A 276 2.78 9.07 22.16
CA THR A 276 3.11 9.00 23.60
C THR A 276 4.44 9.66 23.94
N GLU A 277 5.32 9.85 22.96
CA GLU A 277 6.67 10.41 23.18
C GLU A 277 7.07 11.37 22.03
N PRO A 278 7.26 12.67 22.31
CA PRO A 278 6.86 13.34 23.55
C PRO A 278 5.33 13.26 23.74
N GLU A 279 4.87 13.20 25.00
CA GLU A 279 3.47 12.94 25.32
C GLU A 279 2.51 13.94 24.66
N GLY A 280 1.59 13.39 23.87
CA GLY A 280 0.60 14.16 23.13
C GLY A 280 1.19 14.97 21.99
N SER A 281 2.39 14.65 21.50
CA SER A 281 2.81 15.07 20.16
C SER A 281 1.79 14.63 19.12
N VAL A 282 1.63 15.41 18.06
CA VAL A 282 0.69 15.10 16.98
C VAL A 282 1.44 15.05 15.67
N LEU A 283 1.35 13.90 15.01
CA LEU A 283 1.82 13.65 13.65
C LEU A 283 0.62 13.49 12.72
N LEU A 284 0.77 13.95 11.49
CA LEU A 284 -0.14 13.81 10.38
C LEU A 284 0.27 12.60 9.53
N GLN A 285 -0.72 11.97 8.92
CA GLN A 285 -0.55 10.86 7.98
C GLN A 285 -1.65 10.87 6.92
N GLY A 286 -1.54 10.02 5.90
CA GLY A 286 -2.58 9.86 4.89
C GLY A 286 -2.61 11.03 3.91
N PHE A 287 -1.45 11.44 3.41
CA PHE A 287 -1.31 12.62 2.54
C PHE A 287 -1.75 12.39 1.09
N GLY A 288 -2.41 11.26 0.78
CA GLY A 288 -2.80 10.94 -0.60
C GLY A 288 -3.67 12.00 -1.28
N GLY A 289 -4.41 12.82 -0.51
CA GLY A 289 -5.20 13.95 -1.01
C GLY A 289 -4.61 15.35 -0.73
N ALA A 290 -3.43 15.43 -0.11
CA ALA A 290 -2.78 16.70 0.20
C ALA A 290 -2.15 17.33 -1.06
N PHE A 291 -1.97 18.64 -1.08
CA PHE A 291 -1.43 19.32 -2.26
C PHE A 291 -0.67 20.59 -1.89
N GLU A 292 0.31 20.95 -2.70
CA GLU A 292 1.03 22.21 -2.56
C GLU A 292 0.14 23.40 -2.92
N THR A 293 0.13 24.43 -2.09
CA THR A 293 -0.59 25.68 -2.34
C THR A 293 0.01 26.84 -1.56
N ARG A 294 -0.34 28.06 -1.96
CA ARG A 294 -0.02 29.32 -1.26
C ARG A 294 -1.28 30.12 -0.92
N GLU A 295 -2.45 29.55 -1.19
CA GLU A 295 -3.75 30.18 -0.94
C GLU A 295 -4.04 30.14 0.56
N GLU A 296 -3.96 31.29 1.21
CA GLU A 296 -4.19 31.42 2.66
C GLU A 296 -5.63 31.04 3.03
N GLU A 297 -6.59 31.27 2.12
CA GLU A 297 -7.98 30.91 2.32
C GLU A 297 -8.17 29.39 2.52
N VAL A 298 -7.37 28.57 1.83
CA VAL A 298 -7.40 27.10 1.99
C VAL A 298 -6.92 26.71 3.38
N PHE A 299 -5.80 27.29 3.84
CA PHE A 299 -5.27 27.04 5.18
C PHE A 299 -6.21 27.49 6.29
N VAL A 300 -6.81 28.68 6.15
CA VAL A 300 -7.80 29.21 7.10
C VAL A 300 -9.02 28.31 7.16
N ALA A 301 -9.51 27.81 6.02
CA ALA A 301 -10.64 26.88 5.98
C ALA A 301 -10.33 25.56 6.71
N GLU A 302 -9.16 24.97 6.50
CA GLU A 302 -8.74 23.74 7.20
C GLU A 302 -8.65 23.93 8.72
N LEU A 303 -8.02 25.03 9.17
CA LEU A 303 -7.92 25.34 10.60
C LEU A 303 -9.29 25.63 11.22
N GLY A 304 -10.19 26.28 10.47
CA GLY A 304 -11.56 26.58 10.91
C GLY A 304 -12.44 25.34 11.05
N GLY A 305 -12.26 24.33 10.19
CA GLY A 305 -13.03 23.09 10.21
C GLY A 305 -12.59 22.07 11.28
N LEU A 306 -11.39 22.25 11.86
CA LEU A 306 -10.76 21.25 12.73
C LEU A 306 -11.61 20.82 13.92
N GLY A 307 -12.32 21.76 14.57
CA GLY A 307 -13.19 21.44 15.70
C GLY A 307 -14.31 20.46 15.32
N GLY A 308 -14.89 20.62 14.13
CA GLY A 308 -15.90 19.72 13.59
C GLY A 308 -15.33 18.34 13.28
N VAL A 309 -14.15 18.26 12.66
CA VAL A 309 -13.45 17.00 12.37
C VAL A 309 -13.18 16.21 13.64
N LEU A 310 -12.69 16.86 14.71
CA LEU A 310 -12.36 16.19 15.97
C LEU A 310 -13.58 15.83 16.83
N ALA A 311 -14.71 16.49 16.61
CA ALA A 311 -15.98 16.23 17.31
C ALA A 311 -16.79 15.08 16.70
N GLN A 312 -16.47 14.64 15.48
CA GLN A 312 -17.15 13.50 14.86
C GLN A 312 -16.98 12.25 15.73
N VAL A 313 -18.11 11.68 16.15
CA VAL A 313 -18.19 10.36 16.76
C VAL A 313 -18.54 9.41 15.61
N GLU A 314 -17.76 8.35 15.41
CA GLU A 314 -18.13 7.30 14.45
C GLU A 314 -19.51 6.75 14.84
N GLU A 315 -20.55 7.09 14.08
CA GLU A 315 -21.71 6.22 13.98
C GLU A 315 -21.25 4.97 13.24
N MET A 316 -20.96 3.90 13.98
CA MET A 316 -20.82 2.57 13.40
C MET A 316 -22.13 2.23 12.68
N LEU A 317 -22.11 2.33 11.35
CA LEU A 317 -23.08 1.70 10.45
C LEU A 317 -22.45 0.44 9.84
#